data_AF-A0A523YIV8-F1
#
_entry.id   AF-A0A523YIV8-F1
#
_cell.length_a   1.000
_cell.length_b   1.000
_cell.length_c   1.000
_cell.angle_alpha   90.00
_cell.angle_beta   90.00
_cell.angle_gamma   90.00
#
_symmetry.space_group_name_H-M   'P 1'
#
loop_
_entity.id
_entity.type
_entity.pdbx_description
1 polymer ?
#
loop_
_entity_poly.entity_id
_entity_poly.type
_entity_poly.pdbx_seq_one_letter_code
_entity_poly.pdbx_strand_id
1 'polypeptide(L)'
;MRMDLEMFVTNRPKDLLRREYDVAAIRSKFQQPYDDITYFGMPGPSMLDVKEWGDYLGFIIAVENKTENLGIMQMTAGSLGLSDRTQILQGDVESILLNWEDDVGEIPGKDSFQVVNLDFEGGFIGFSNILVHDLRIDAIRELFRRQMHQQTSFLLFLTVGFREKRGQEYDLNLHHIREELAELGINAQDTINWYLSHGVKHKLKVYVPHLIEDYGRTFRFSLRAYRCFHYKGTGNVPMMHFIFDLKYSKRIVFPKRLSLKSILNCPLFQVYSDKVEASPVRPPLIVGGVESGFPSSRA
;
A
#
# COMPACT_ATOMS: atom_id res chain seq x y z
N MET A 1 -12.11 37.06 10.31
CA MET A 1 -12.53 36.44 9.04
C MET A 1 -12.57 34.94 9.28
N ARG A 2 -13.75 34.35 9.45
CA ARG A 2 -13.89 32.88 9.51
C ARG A 2 -13.80 32.40 8.08
N MET A 3 -12.66 31.83 7.68
CA MET A 3 -12.65 30.95 6.52
C MET A 3 -13.46 29.74 6.95
N ASP A 4 -14.68 29.63 6.43
CA ASP A 4 -15.41 28.36 6.42
C ASP A 4 -14.61 27.43 5.50
N LEU A 5 -13.53 26.85 6.04
CA LEU A 5 -12.86 25.71 5.47
C LEU A 5 -13.93 24.66 5.30
N GLU A 6 -14.35 24.40 4.05
CA GLU A 6 -15.17 23.26 3.72
C GLU A 6 -14.51 22.05 4.36
N MET A 7 -15.14 21.56 5.44
CA MET A 7 -14.58 20.55 6.29
C MET A 7 -14.42 19.30 5.43
N PHE A 8 -13.18 18.91 5.14
CA PHE A 8 -12.90 17.76 4.30
C PHE A 8 -13.69 16.56 4.82
N VAL A 9 -14.62 16.06 4.01
CA VAL A 9 -15.52 14.98 4.43
C VAL A 9 -14.70 13.71 4.49
N THR A 10 -14.47 13.20 5.70
CA THR A 10 -13.75 11.96 5.92
C THR A 10 -14.54 10.79 5.35
N ASN A 11 -13.83 9.71 5.02
CA ASN A 11 -14.45 8.48 4.52
C ASN A 11 -14.49 7.46 5.65
N ARG A 12 -15.66 7.22 6.24
CA ARG A 12 -15.82 6.28 7.38
C ARG A 12 -15.14 4.92 7.16
N PRO A 13 -15.29 4.23 6.01
CA PRO A 13 -14.54 3.01 5.74
C PRO A 13 -13.02 3.16 5.85
N LYS A 14 -12.43 4.24 5.29
CA LYS A 14 -11.00 4.49 5.40
C LYS A 14 -10.59 4.83 6.83
N ASP A 15 -11.41 5.57 7.57
CA ASP A 15 -11.15 5.89 8.98
C ASP A 15 -11.16 4.65 9.88
N LEU A 16 -12.04 3.68 9.58
CA LEU A 16 -12.03 2.38 10.25
C LEU A 16 -10.72 1.64 9.99
N LEU A 17 -10.26 1.60 8.74
CA LEU A 17 -9.00 0.95 8.37
C LEU A 17 -7.80 1.58 9.10
N ARG A 18 -7.71 2.91 9.08
CA ARG A 18 -6.66 3.67 9.77
C ARG A 18 -6.59 3.34 11.26
N ARG A 19 -7.74 3.42 11.94
CA ARG A 19 -7.83 3.29 13.40
C ARG A 19 -7.62 1.85 13.87
N GLU A 20 -8.16 0.87 13.15
CA GLU A 20 -8.19 -0.51 13.62
C GLU A 20 -7.12 -1.39 13.00
N TYR A 21 -6.90 -1.29 11.70
CA TYR A 21 -6.02 -2.21 10.96
C TYR A 21 -4.61 -1.63 10.81
N ASP A 22 -4.50 -0.36 10.45
CA ASP A 22 -3.20 0.27 10.20
C ASP A 22 -2.44 0.49 11.51
N VAL A 23 -3.12 1.05 12.52
CA VAL A 23 -2.58 1.16 13.89
C VAL A 23 -2.18 -0.21 14.45
N ALA A 24 -2.98 -1.26 14.23
CA ALA A 24 -2.62 -2.60 14.70
C ALA A 24 -1.37 -3.14 13.99
N ALA A 25 -1.21 -2.88 12.68
CA ALA A 25 0.00 -3.25 11.94
C ALA A 25 1.23 -2.47 12.44
N ILE A 26 1.10 -1.16 12.67
CA ILE A 26 2.16 -0.30 13.22
C ILE A 26 2.60 -0.82 14.60
N ARG A 27 1.66 -1.00 15.54
CA ARG A 27 1.93 -1.52 16.89
C ARG A 27 2.58 -2.90 16.87
N SER A 28 2.11 -3.78 15.99
CA SER A 28 2.63 -5.15 15.86
C SER A 28 4.09 -5.17 15.40
N LYS A 29 4.47 -4.28 14.47
CA LYS A 29 5.83 -4.22 13.94
C LYS A 29 6.79 -3.45 14.84
N PHE A 30 6.36 -2.30 15.37
CA PHE A 30 7.22 -1.41 16.14
C PHE A 30 6.87 -1.50 17.62
N GLN A 31 7.65 -2.32 18.34
CA GLN A 31 7.47 -2.59 19.78
C GLN A 31 8.25 -1.61 20.68
N GLN A 32 8.91 -0.61 20.12
CA GLN A 32 9.85 0.30 20.79
C GLN A 32 9.28 1.72 20.92
N PRO A 33 9.88 2.59 21.77
CA PRO A 33 9.48 3.99 21.88
C PRO A 33 9.42 4.67 20.51
N TYR A 34 8.36 5.44 20.31
CA TYR A 34 7.84 5.84 19.00
C TYR A 34 8.60 7.00 18.34
N ASP A 35 9.62 7.54 19.00
CA ASP A 35 10.37 8.73 18.58
C ASP A 35 11.26 8.50 17.33
N ASP A 36 11.50 7.23 16.95
CA ASP A 36 12.36 6.87 15.81
C ASP A 36 11.58 6.48 14.54
N ILE A 37 10.24 6.47 14.58
CA ILE A 37 9.44 6.02 13.43
C ILE A 37 9.23 7.18 12.44
N THR A 38 9.90 7.11 11.30
CA THR A 38 9.73 8.06 10.20
C THR A 38 8.58 7.63 9.28
N TYR A 39 7.59 8.50 9.14
CA TYR A 39 6.50 8.40 8.16
C TYR A 39 6.87 9.08 6.85
N PHE A 40 6.52 8.46 5.72
CA PHE A 40 6.51 9.07 4.39
C PHE A 40 5.19 8.76 3.69
N GLY A 41 4.49 9.76 3.14
CA GLY A 41 3.28 9.49 2.38
C GLY A 41 2.42 10.70 2.05
N MET A 42 1.20 10.44 1.59
CA MET A 42 0.24 11.46 1.13
C MET A 42 -0.97 11.55 2.06
N PRO A 43 -0.86 12.21 3.23
CA PRO A 43 -1.95 12.23 4.22
C PRO A 43 -3.06 13.25 3.89
N GLY A 44 -2.87 14.05 2.84
CA GLY A 44 -3.73 15.14 2.40
C GLY A 44 -3.80 16.32 3.39
N PRO A 45 -4.62 17.34 3.09
CA PRO A 45 -4.65 18.60 3.85
C PRO A 45 -5.02 18.46 5.32
N SER A 46 -5.94 17.52 5.61
CA SER A 46 -6.41 17.22 6.96
C SER A 46 -5.50 16.25 7.72
N MET A 47 -4.45 15.75 7.07
CA MET A 47 -3.45 14.85 7.65
C MET A 47 -4.04 13.67 8.45
N LEU A 48 -5.14 13.07 7.97
CA LEU A 48 -5.95 12.15 8.79
C LEU A 48 -5.20 10.88 9.19
N ASP A 49 -4.34 10.36 8.31
CA ASP A 49 -3.47 9.22 8.62
C ASP A 49 -2.48 9.58 9.74
N VAL A 50 -1.82 10.74 9.64
CA VAL A 50 -0.89 11.25 10.65
C VAL A 50 -1.59 11.58 11.96
N LYS A 51 -2.81 12.11 11.93
CA LYS A 51 -3.61 12.37 13.12
C LYS A 51 -3.90 11.08 13.88
N GLU A 52 -4.30 10.02 13.17
CA GLU A 52 -4.62 8.73 13.79
C GLU A 52 -3.36 7.99 14.27
N TRP A 53 -2.24 8.14 13.56
CA TRP A 53 -1.01 7.41 13.84
C TRP A 53 0.01 8.23 14.65
N GLY A 54 -0.27 9.49 14.96
CA GLY A 54 0.72 10.47 15.45
C GLY A 54 1.43 10.07 16.74
N ASP A 55 0.77 9.29 17.59
CA ASP A 55 1.36 8.74 18.82
C ASP A 55 2.46 7.70 18.53
N TYR A 56 2.50 7.15 17.33
CA TYR A 56 3.50 6.19 16.87
C TYR A 56 4.56 6.82 15.97
N LEU A 57 4.46 8.09 15.59
CA LEU A 57 5.34 8.70 14.60
C LEU A 57 6.32 9.67 15.27
N GLY A 58 7.61 9.51 14.96
CA GLY A 58 8.69 10.37 15.42
C GLY A 58 8.97 11.54 14.46
N PHE A 59 9.02 11.26 13.15
CA PHE A 59 9.23 12.27 12.11
C PHE A 59 8.28 12.04 10.93
N ILE A 60 7.73 13.10 10.35
CA ILE A 60 6.69 13.03 9.33
C ILE A 60 7.19 13.73 8.07
N ILE A 61 7.22 13.00 6.96
CA ILE A 61 7.45 13.55 5.63
C ILE A 61 6.15 13.39 4.85
N ALA A 62 5.42 14.48 4.69
CA ALA A 62 4.15 14.50 4.00
C ALA A 62 4.33 15.07 2.58
N VAL A 63 3.74 14.42 1.59
CA VAL A 63 3.78 14.84 0.18
C VAL A 63 2.41 15.37 -0.23
N GLU A 64 2.39 16.48 -0.94
CA GLU A 64 1.18 17.09 -1.49
C GLU A 64 1.48 17.76 -2.83
N ASN A 65 0.67 17.45 -3.84
CA ASN A 65 0.86 17.95 -5.20
C ASN A 65 0.09 19.24 -5.50
N LYS A 66 -0.92 19.58 -4.68
CA LYS A 66 -1.68 20.83 -4.83
C LYS A 66 -1.08 21.92 -3.95
N THR A 67 -0.46 22.91 -4.58
CA THR A 67 0.20 24.02 -3.88
C THR A 67 -0.73 24.74 -2.90
N GLU A 68 -2.02 24.88 -3.23
CA GLU A 68 -3.03 25.50 -2.36
C GLU A 68 -3.27 24.76 -1.03
N ASN A 69 -2.93 23.47 -0.98
CA ASN A 69 -3.09 22.63 0.21
C ASN A 69 -1.91 22.71 1.18
N LEU A 70 -0.74 23.19 0.73
CA LEU A 70 0.49 23.19 1.55
C LEU A 70 0.33 24.01 2.82
N GLY A 71 -0.24 25.22 2.71
CA GLY A 71 -0.51 26.07 3.88
C GLY A 71 -1.52 25.46 4.85
N ILE A 72 -2.52 24.74 4.33
CA ILE A 72 -3.50 24.02 5.16
C ILE A 72 -2.80 22.89 5.93
N MET A 73 -1.94 22.11 5.27
CA MET A 73 -1.17 21.05 5.92
C MET A 73 -0.25 21.59 7.01
N GLN A 74 0.43 22.72 6.77
CA GLN A 74 1.27 23.37 7.78
C GLN A 74 0.45 23.79 9.01
N MET A 75 -0.72 24.40 8.80
CA MET A 75 -1.64 24.76 9.89
C MET A 75 -2.17 23.51 10.62
N THR A 76 -2.54 22.46 9.89
CA THR A 76 -2.98 21.18 10.46
C THR A 76 -1.88 20.57 11.33
N ALA A 77 -0.64 20.48 10.83
CA ALA A 77 0.51 20.00 11.61
C ALA A 77 0.73 20.82 12.89
N GLY A 78 0.60 22.15 12.81
CA GLY A 78 0.67 23.03 13.99
C GLY A 78 -0.45 22.79 14.99
N SER A 79 -1.68 22.61 14.52
CA SER A 79 -2.83 22.30 15.39
C SER A 79 -2.71 20.95 16.10
N LEU A 80 -1.98 20.00 15.50
CA LEU A 80 -1.68 18.68 16.07
C LEU A 80 -0.43 18.68 16.96
N GLY A 81 0.28 19.81 17.08
CA GLY A 81 1.54 19.90 17.83
C GLY A 81 2.69 19.13 17.16
N LEU A 82 2.71 19.05 15.83
CA LEU A 82 3.66 18.26 15.04
C LEU A 82 4.59 19.13 14.18
N SER A 83 4.50 20.46 14.27
CA SER A 83 5.24 21.37 13.38
C SER A 83 6.76 21.19 13.40
N ASP A 84 7.34 20.88 14.55
CA ASP A 84 8.77 20.70 14.75
C ASP A 84 9.32 19.40 14.16
N ARG A 85 8.43 18.45 13.84
CA ARG A 85 8.77 17.12 13.33
C ARG A 85 8.07 16.76 12.03
N THR A 86 7.55 17.76 11.31
CA THR A 86 6.87 17.59 10.02
C THR A 86 7.59 18.36 8.93
N GLN A 87 7.99 17.65 7.87
CA GLN A 87 8.38 18.21 6.58
C GLN A 87 7.24 18.00 5.59
N ILE A 88 6.89 19.02 4.82
CA ILE A 88 5.93 18.94 3.72
C ILE A 88 6.70 19.16 2.43
N LEU A 89 6.65 18.19 1.52
CA LEU A 89 7.26 18.23 0.20
C LEU A 89 6.18 18.53 -0.84
N GLN A 90 6.50 19.39 -1.80
CA GLN A 90 5.60 19.79 -2.88
C GLN A 90 5.85 18.95 -4.13
N GLY A 91 4.83 18.24 -4.61
CA GLY A 91 4.87 17.56 -5.91
C GLY A 91 4.23 16.18 -5.90
N ASP A 92 4.34 15.49 -7.03
CA ASP A 92 3.83 14.11 -7.15
C ASP A 92 4.74 13.12 -6.41
N VAL A 93 4.14 12.22 -5.61
CA VAL A 93 4.88 11.25 -4.81
C VAL A 93 5.73 10.32 -5.67
N GLU A 94 5.25 9.97 -6.87
CA GLU A 94 5.99 9.16 -7.84
C GLU A 94 7.30 9.86 -8.22
N SER A 95 7.23 11.14 -8.58
CA SER A 95 8.40 11.96 -8.97
C SER A 95 9.39 12.12 -7.82
N ILE A 96 8.90 12.38 -6.60
CA ILE A 96 9.75 12.52 -5.41
C ILE A 96 10.48 11.21 -5.09
N LEU A 97 9.81 10.05 -5.19
CA LEU A 97 10.46 8.76 -4.96
C LEU A 97 11.53 8.45 -6.01
N LEU A 98 11.27 8.79 -7.28
CA LEU A 98 12.18 8.58 -8.40
C LEU A 98 13.42 9.49 -8.30
N ASN A 99 13.19 10.80 -8.13
CA ASN A 99 14.24 11.81 -8.21
C ASN A 99 14.90 12.11 -6.86
N TRP A 100 14.24 11.76 -5.75
CA TRP A 100 14.60 12.15 -4.36
C TRP A 100 14.52 13.64 -4.06
N GLU A 101 13.72 14.36 -4.83
CA GLU A 101 13.63 15.81 -4.80
C GLU A 101 12.20 16.19 -5.17
N ASP A 102 11.67 17.20 -4.51
CA ASP A 102 10.35 17.75 -4.77
C ASP A 102 10.39 18.83 -5.86
N ASP A 103 9.25 19.43 -6.21
CA ASP A 103 9.14 20.39 -7.31
C ASP A 103 9.91 21.70 -7.07
N VAL A 104 10.35 21.96 -5.83
CA VAL A 104 11.10 23.17 -5.45
C VAL A 104 12.54 22.89 -5.07
N GLY A 105 12.99 21.65 -5.20
CA GLY A 105 14.37 21.23 -4.97
C GLY A 105 14.67 20.74 -3.55
N GLU A 106 13.64 20.58 -2.72
CA GLU A 106 13.79 20.05 -1.37
C GLU A 106 13.88 18.53 -1.40
N ILE A 107 14.78 17.98 -0.59
CA ILE A 107 14.96 16.53 -0.46
C ILE A 107 14.30 16.02 0.84
N PRO A 108 13.85 14.75 0.89
CA PRO A 108 13.38 14.15 2.14
C PRO A 108 14.42 14.28 3.26
N GLY A 109 14.04 14.83 4.42
CA GLY A 109 14.91 15.07 5.57
C GLY A 109 15.38 13.79 6.30
N LYS A 110 14.95 12.63 5.83
CA LYS A 110 15.36 11.29 6.30
C LYS A 110 15.61 10.39 5.10
N ASP A 111 16.67 9.59 5.17
CA ASP A 111 17.08 8.70 4.07
C ASP A 111 16.26 7.40 3.98
N SER A 112 15.53 7.04 5.03
CA SER A 112 14.70 5.84 5.09
C SER A 112 13.44 6.06 5.90
N PHE A 113 12.44 5.20 5.65
CA PHE A 113 11.11 5.35 6.23
C PHE A 113 10.70 4.06 6.93
N GLN A 114 10.11 4.15 8.11
CA GLN A 114 9.57 2.98 8.81
C GLN A 114 8.11 2.75 8.44
N VAL A 115 7.36 3.82 8.17
CA VAL A 115 5.97 3.76 7.71
C VAL A 115 5.85 4.50 6.38
N VAL A 116 5.35 3.83 5.36
CA VAL A 116 5.10 4.41 4.03
C VAL A 116 3.62 4.28 3.70
N ASN A 117 2.97 5.38 3.33
CA ASN A 117 1.56 5.41 2.94
C ASN A 117 1.39 6.00 1.54
N LEU A 118 1.16 5.13 0.55
CA LEU A 118 0.92 5.49 -0.84
C LEU A 118 -0.59 5.39 -1.14
N ASP A 119 -1.30 6.52 -1.11
CA ASP A 119 -2.71 6.64 -1.47
C ASP A 119 -2.90 7.18 -2.88
N PHE A 120 -2.77 6.31 -3.88
CA PHE A 120 -2.83 6.74 -5.27
C PHE A 120 -4.26 7.07 -5.70
N GLU A 121 -4.47 8.32 -6.11
CA GLU A 121 -5.69 8.72 -6.83
C GLU A 121 -5.71 8.00 -8.20
N GLY A 122 -6.56 6.99 -8.35
CA GLY A 122 -6.77 6.27 -9.62
C GLY A 122 -6.22 4.84 -9.67
N GLY A 123 -6.12 4.29 -10.88
CA GLY A 123 -5.72 2.89 -11.13
C GLY A 123 -4.27 2.60 -10.76
N PHE A 124 -3.97 1.41 -10.25
CA PHE A 124 -2.58 1.05 -9.93
C PHE A 124 -1.68 1.05 -11.17
N ILE A 125 -2.23 0.63 -12.32
CA ILE A 125 -1.56 0.71 -13.61
C ILE A 125 -2.05 1.95 -14.38
N GLY A 126 -1.11 2.75 -14.90
CA GLY A 126 -1.34 3.99 -15.63
C GLY A 126 -2.17 3.84 -16.92
N PHE A 127 -2.84 4.94 -17.29
CA PHE A 127 -3.69 5.01 -18.50
C PHE A 127 -2.91 5.26 -19.80
N SER A 128 -1.58 5.30 -19.75
CA SER A 128 -0.77 5.56 -20.93
C SER A 128 -0.81 4.40 -21.92
N ASN A 129 -0.88 4.70 -23.21
CA ASN A 129 -0.92 3.71 -24.27
C ASN A 129 0.46 3.09 -24.43
N ILE A 130 0.65 1.83 -23.98
CA ILE A 130 1.64 0.80 -24.39
C ILE A 130 3.15 1.19 -24.36
N LEU A 131 3.53 2.46 -24.27
CA LEU A 131 4.91 2.93 -24.41
C LEU A 131 5.39 3.86 -23.27
N VAL A 132 4.52 4.30 -22.37
CA VAL A 132 4.95 5.11 -21.23
C VAL A 132 5.05 4.19 -20.02
N HIS A 133 6.27 4.05 -19.53
CA HIS A 133 6.60 3.43 -18.26
C HIS A 133 5.63 3.84 -17.15
N ASP A 134 5.22 2.87 -16.34
CA ASP A 134 4.31 3.14 -15.24
C ASP A 134 5.07 3.75 -14.07
N LEU A 135 4.95 5.07 -13.92
CA LEU A 135 5.63 5.85 -12.89
C LEU A 135 5.36 5.31 -11.48
N ARG A 136 4.19 4.74 -11.20
CA ARG A 136 3.86 4.19 -9.87
C ARG A 136 4.65 2.93 -9.58
N ILE A 137 4.71 2.05 -10.57
CA ILE A 137 5.47 0.80 -10.50
C ILE A 137 6.97 1.12 -10.34
N ASP A 138 7.49 2.05 -11.13
CA ASP A 138 8.89 2.47 -11.04
C ASP A 138 9.20 3.18 -9.70
N ALA A 139 8.31 4.04 -9.20
CA ALA A 139 8.45 4.71 -7.91
C ALA A 139 8.44 3.73 -6.73
N ILE A 140 7.55 2.73 -6.74
CA ILE A 140 7.53 1.67 -5.72
C ILE A 140 8.82 0.85 -5.81
N ARG A 141 9.27 0.48 -7.01
CA ARG A 141 10.54 -0.25 -7.19
C ARG A 141 11.71 0.55 -6.61
N GLU A 142 11.73 1.85 -6.85
CA GLU A 142 12.75 2.77 -6.34
C GLU A 142 12.70 2.93 -4.81
N LEU A 143 11.50 3.01 -4.22
CA LEU A 143 11.32 2.95 -2.78
C LEU A 143 11.99 1.70 -2.17
N PHE A 144 11.74 0.52 -2.74
CA PHE A 144 12.36 -0.72 -2.26
C PHE A 144 13.89 -0.68 -2.39
N ARG A 145 14.41 -0.17 -3.52
CA ARG A 145 15.86 -0.02 -3.74
C ARG A 145 16.50 0.86 -2.66
N ARG A 146 15.88 2.00 -2.34
CA ARG A 146 16.38 2.93 -1.31
C ARG A 146 16.32 2.33 0.09
N GLN A 147 15.19 1.72 0.45
CA GLN A 147 15.03 1.06 1.74
C GLN A 147 16.05 -0.10 1.91
N MET A 148 16.35 -0.83 0.83
CA MET A 148 17.39 -1.86 0.83
C MET A 148 18.78 -1.27 1.08
N HIS A 149 19.12 -0.16 0.42
CA HIS A 149 20.39 0.53 0.61
C HIS A 149 20.57 0.96 2.07
N GLN A 150 19.51 1.49 2.67
CA GLN A 150 19.49 1.88 4.09
C GLN A 150 19.28 0.70 5.05
N GLN A 151 19.05 -0.50 4.53
CA GLN A 151 18.80 -1.72 5.30
C GLN A 151 17.61 -1.60 6.26
N THR A 152 16.63 -0.77 5.90
CA THR A 152 15.51 -0.39 6.76
C THR A 152 14.28 -1.26 6.45
N SER A 153 13.77 -1.95 7.47
CA SER A 153 12.48 -2.65 7.41
C SER A 153 11.33 -1.65 7.57
N PHE A 154 10.26 -1.81 6.81
CA PHE A 154 9.17 -0.83 6.78
C PHE A 154 7.78 -1.46 6.64
N LEU A 155 6.74 -0.71 7.00
CA LEU A 155 5.35 -0.98 6.63
C LEU A 155 5.02 -0.19 5.38
N LEU A 156 4.35 -0.84 4.44
CA LEU A 156 3.76 -0.20 3.27
C LEU A 156 2.24 -0.32 3.34
N PHE A 157 1.58 0.82 3.49
CA PHE A 157 0.17 1.02 3.24
C PHE A 157 0.02 1.48 1.79
N LEU A 158 -0.78 0.74 1.02
CA LEU A 158 -1.01 1.04 -0.39
C LEU A 158 -2.51 1.07 -0.64
N THR A 159 -3.00 2.23 -1.08
CA THR A 159 -4.40 2.43 -1.45
C THR A 159 -4.48 2.81 -2.92
N VAL A 160 -5.37 2.15 -3.66
CA VAL A 160 -5.51 2.31 -5.11
C VAL A 160 -6.97 2.29 -5.51
N GLY A 161 -7.35 3.16 -6.43
CA GLY A 161 -8.64 3.08 -7.10
C GLY A 161 -8.67 1.94 -8.11
N PHE A 162 -9.83 1.34 -8.35
CA PHE A 162 -9.99 0.36 -9.43
C PHE A 162 -11.18 0.71 -10.33
N ARG A 163 -10.89 1.16 -11.56
CA ARG A 163 -11.90 1.37 -12.61
C ARG A 163 -11.70 0.32 -13.70
N GLU A 164 -12.80 -0.18 -14.27
CA GLU A 164 -12.84 -1.39 -15.12
C GLU A 164 -12.12 -1.31 -16.49
N LYS A 165 -11.37 -0.25 -16.78
CA LYS A 165 -10.95 0.03 -18.15
C LYS A 165 -9.77 -0.79 -18.68
N ARG A 166 -8.99 -1.48 -17.84
CA ARG A 166 -7.80 -2.25 -18.28
C ARG A 166 -7.57 -3.51 -17.45
N GLY A 167 -7.95 -4.66 -18.03
CA GLY A 167 -7.78 -5.99 -17.42
C GLY A 167 -6.58 -6.80 -17.93
N GLN A 168 -6.01 -6.42 -19.09
CA GLN A 168 -5.07 -7.28 -19.83
C GLN A 168 -3.79 -7.57 -19.07
N GLU A 169 -3.16 -6.58 -18.44
CA GLU A 169 -1.93 -6.82 -17.67
C GLU A 169 -2.18 -7.72 -16.46
N TYR A 170 -3.33 -7.56 -15.79
CA TYR A 170 -3.72 -8.44 -14.70
C TYR A 170 -3.95 -9.87 -15.21
N ASP A 171 -4.52 -10.03 -16.41
CA ASP A 171 -4.75 -11.34 -17.04
C ASP A 171 -3.43 -12.02 -17.43
N LEU A 172 -2.49 -11.27 -18.00
CA LEU A 172 -1.14 -11.76 -18.29
C LEU A 172 -0.43 -12.21 -17.01
N ASN A 173 -0.53 -11.44 -15.93
CA ASN A 173 0.05 -11.84 -14.65
C ASN A 173 -0.59 -13.12 -14.10
N LEU A 174 -1.91 -13.29 -14.23
CA LEU A 174 -2.61 -14.52 -13.84
C LEU A 174 -2.17 -15.72 -14.67
N HIS A 175 -1.92 -15.54 -15.97
CA HIS A 175 -1.37 -16.60 -16.81
C HIS A 175 0.05 -17.00 -16.40
N HIS A 176 0.90 -16.02 -16.07
CA HIS A 176 2.24 -16.29 -15.54
C HIS A 176 2.20 -17.06 -14.21
N ILE A 177 1.34 -16.64 -13.27
CA ILE A 177 1.13 -17.34 -12.00
C ILE A 177 0.67 -18.80 -12.23
N ARG A 178 -0.20 -19.02 -13.22
CA ARG A 178 -0.66 -20.37 -13.59
C ARG A 178 0.50 -21.25 -14.05
N GLU A 179 1.36 -20.72 -14.91
CA GLU A 179 2.53 -21.43 -15.45
C GLU A 179 3.52 -21.78 -14.32
N GLU A 180 3.85 -20.82 -13.46
CA GLU A 180 4.70 -21.06 -12.28
C GLU A 180 4.13 -22.15 -11.35
N LEU A 181 2.82 -22.14 -11.10
CA LEU A 181 2.19 -23.17 -10.26
C LEU A 181 2.18 -24.54 -10.94
N ALA A 182 2.00 -24.60 -12.26
CA ALA A 182 2.05 -25.85 -13.02
C ALA A 182 3.45 -26.48 -12.99
N GLU A 183 4.51 -25.69 -13.09
CA GLU A 183 5.91 -26.14 -12.93
C GLU A 183 6.17 -26.76 -11.55
N LEU A 184 5.45 -26.29 -10.53
CA LEU A 184 5.48 -26.84 -9.17
C LEU A 184 4.54 -28.04 -8.97
N GLY A 185 3.85 -28.51 -10.02
CA GLY A 185 2.87 -29.59 -9.95
C GLY A 185 1.56 -29.22 -9.23
N ILE A 186 1.27 -27.92 -9.07
CA ILE A 186 0.08 -27.42 -8.40
C ILE A 186 -0.97 -27.05 -9.46
N ASN A 187 -2.10 -27.78 -9.49
CA ASN A 187 -3.20 -27.44 -10.38
C ASN A 187 -4.00 -26.24 -9.84
N ALA A 188 -3.90 -25.11 -10.53
CA ALA A 188 -4.60 -23.87 -10.21
C ALA A 188 -5.58 -23.43 -11.32
N GLN A 189 -5.87 -24.29 -12.30
CA GLN A 189 -6.58 -23.90 -13.53
C GLN A 189 -7.97 -23.32 -13.25
N ASP A 190 -8.74 -23.93 -12.35
CA ASP A 190 -10.10 -23.46 -12.00
C ASP A 190 -10.06 -22.12 -11.25
N THR A 191 -9.13 -21.97 -10.31
CA THR A 191 -8.91 -20.74 -9.56
C THR A 191 -8.51 -19.59 -10.49
N ILE A 192 -7.62 -19.84 -11.46
CA ILE A 192 -7.18 -18.83 -12.43
C ILE A 192 -8.32 -18.46 -13.38
N ASN A 193 -9.05 -19.44 -13.92
CA ASN A 193 -10.21 -19.18 -14.78
C ASN A 193 -11.29 -18.36 -14.05
N TRP A 194 -11.47 -18.62 -12.76
CA TRP A 194 -12.33 -17.81 -11.92
C TRP A 194 -11.85 -16.36 -11.88
N TYR A 195 -10.57 -16.10 -11.59
CA TYR A 195 -10.05 -14.73 -11.57
C TYR A 195 -10.17 -14.00 -12.92
N LEU A 196 -9.86 -14.69 -14.02
CA LEU A 196 -9.95 -14.15 -15.38
C LEU A 196 -11.38 -13.71 -15.75
N SER A 197 -12.38 -14.45 -15.27
CA SER A 197 -13.82 -14.18 -15.50
C SER A 197 -14.45 -13.16 -14.54
N HIS A 198 -13.72 -12.67 -13.54
CA HIS A 198 -14.23 -11.74 -12.53
C HIS A 198 -13.66 -10.32 -12.70
N GLY A 199 -14.28 -9.34 -12.03
CA GLY A 199 -13.92 -7.93 -12.14
C GLY A 199 -12.51 -7.58 -11.62
N VAL A 200 -12.01 -6.40 -12.02
CA VAL A 200 -10.65 -5.90 -11.74
C VAL A 200 -10.25 -6.02 -10.27
N LYS A 201 -11.16 -5.77 -9.32
CA LYS A 201 -10.85 -5.89 -7.88
C LYS A 201 -10.29 -7.25 -7.47
N HIS A 202 -10.79 -8.33 -8.08
CA HIS A 202 -10.35 -9.68 -7.75
C HIS A 202 -8.98 -9.96 -8.35
N LYS A 203 -8.73 -9.44 -9.56
CA LYS A 203 -7.43 -9.55 -10.22
C LYS A 203 -6.36 -8.72 -9.49
N LEU A 204 -6.71 -7.51 -9.06
CA LEU A 204 -5.83 -6.61 -8.32
C LEU A 204 -5.43 -7.16 -6.94
N LYS A 205 -6.35 -7.88 -6.27
CA LYS A 205 -6.09 -8.64 -5.04
C LYS A 205 -5.00 -9.72 -5.19
N VAL A 206 -4.74 -10.17 -6.42
CA VAL A 206 -3.66 -11.12 -6.74
C VAL A 206 -2.42 -10.39 -7.25
N TYR A 207 -2.62 -9.49 -8.21
CA TYR A 207 -1.55 -8.76 -8.89
C TYR A 207 -0.68 -7.94 -7.92
N VAL A 208 -1.29 -7.14 -7.04
CA VAL A 208 -0.52 -6.24 -6.16
C VAL A 208 0.36 -7.03 -5.18
N PRO A 209 -0.14 -8.01 -4.39
CA PRO A 209 0.74 -8.80 -3.54
C PRO A 209 1.83 -9.56 -4.31
N HIS A 210 1.53 -10.03 -5.53
CA HIS A 210 2.51 -10.71 -6.37
C HIS A 210 3.65 -9.77 -6.80
N LEU A 211 3.31 -8.57 -7.29
CA LEU A 211 4.31 -7.56 -7.66
C LEU A 211 5.17 -7.12 -6.47
N ILE A 212 4.52 -6.87 -5.32
CA ILE A 212 5.22 -6.45 -4.10
C ILE A 212 6.14 -7.56 -3.57
N GLU A 213 5.76 -8.83 -3.72
CA GLU A 213 6.62 -9.98 -3.40
C GLU A 213 7.85 -10.03 -4.31
N ASP A 214 7.67 -9.81 -5.62
CA ASP A 214 8.79 -9.81 -6.58
C ASP A 214 9.80 -8.69 -6.29
N TYR A 215 9.30 -7.50 -5.92
CA TYR A 215 10.16 -6.41 -5.45
C TYR A 215 10.82 -6.72 -4.12
N GLY A 216 10.07 -7.29 -3.17
CA GLY A 216 10.62 -7.74 -1.91
C GLY A 216 11.80 -8.66 -2.12
N ARG A 217 11.66 -9.68 -2.97
CA ARG A 217 12.75 -10.61 -3.31
C ARG A 217 13.94 -9.91 -3.97
N THR A 218 13.67 -9.09 -4.98
CA THR A 218 14.71 -8.37 -5.73
C THR A 218 15.56 -7.50 -4.81
N PHE A 219 14.93 -6.88 -3.81
CA PHE A 219 15.56 -5.94 -2.87
C PHE A 219 15.77 -6.52 -1.45
N ARG A 220 15.81 -7.85 -1.31
CA ARG A 220 16.16 -8.57 -0.05
C ARG A 220 15.22 -8.30 1.13
N PHE A 221 13.94 -8.09 0.88
CA PHE A 221 12.88 -8.05 1.87
C PHE A 221 12.09 -9.36 1.89
N SER A 222 11.82 -9.89 3.08
CA SER A 222 10.72 -10.83 3.27
C SER A 222 9.41 -10.05 3.41
N LEU A 223 8.40 -10.47 2.66
CA LEU A 223 7.07 -9.90 2.72
C LEU A 223 6.19 -10.69 3.69
N ARG A 224 5.46 -9.96 4.54
CA ARG A 224 4.24 -10.43 5.18
C ARG A 224 3.10 -9.53 4.71
N ALA A 225 2.19 -10.08 3.90
CA ALA A 225 0.96 -9.39 3.54
C ALA A 225 -0.11 -9.60 4.62
N TYR A 226 -0.84 -8.54 4.95
CA TYR A 226 -2.03 -8.63 5.80
C TYR A 226 -3.29 -8.81 4.93
N ARG A 227 -4.47 -8.68 5.55
CA ARG A 227 -5.76 -8.71 4.86
C ARG A 227 -5.83 -7.59 3.82
N CYS A 228 -6.48 -7.89 2.71
CA CYS A 228 -6.76 -6.93 1.65
C CYS A 228 -8.21 -6.47 1.75
N PHE A 229 -8.43 -5.17 1.68
CA PHE A 229 -9.74 -4.54 1.86
C PHE A 229 -10.19 -3.85 0.58
N HIS A 230 -11.50 -3.85 0.32
CA HIS A 230 -12.11 -2.95 -0.64
C HIS A 230 -13.27 -2.18 -0.04
N TYR A 231 -13.43 -0.94 -0.46
CA TYR A 231 -14.47 -0.04 0.06
C TYR A 231 -14.84 1.03 -0.98
N LYS A 232 -15.82 1.87 -0.62
CA LYS A 232 -16.22 3.04 -1.40
C LYS A 232 -15.60 4.28 -0.76
N GLY A 233 -14.64 4.88 -1.47
CA GLY A 233 -14.00 6.14 -1.14
C GLY A 233 -14.92 7.34 -1.36
N THR A 234 -14.38 8.54 -1.19
CA THR A 234 -15.07 9.81 -1.49
C THR A 234 -15.59 9.79 -2.94
N GLY A 235 -16.82 10.29 -3.15
CA GLY A 235 -17.47 10.24 -4.46
C GLY A 235 -17.83 8.84 -4.95
N ASN A 236 -18.00 7.86 -4.05
CA ASN A 236 -18.29 6.46 -4.36
C ASN A 236 -17.24 5.76 -5.23
N VAL A 237 -16.01 6.28 -5.24
CA VAL A 237 -14.91 5.68 -5.99
C VAL A 237 -14.54 4.33 -5.36
N PRO A 238 -14.55 3.22 -6.11
CA PRO A 238 -14.09 1.93 -5.61
C PRO A 238 -12.58 1.95 -5.31
N MET A 239 -12.21 1.64 -4.07
CA MET A 239 -10.83 1.63 -3.58
C MET A 239 -10.44 0.25 -3.05
N MET A 240 -9.18 -0.13 -3.21
CA MET A 240 -8.54 -1.25 -2.52
C MET A 240 -7.43 -0.72 -1.61
N HIS A 241 -7.32 -1.33 -0.44
CA HIS A 241 -6.29 -1.01 0.55
C HIS A 241 -5.53 -2.29 0.92
N PHE A 242 -4.21 -2.17 0.91
CA PHE A 242 -3.26 -3.23 1.18
C PHE A 242 -2.29 -2.79 2.28
N ILE A 243 -1.92 -3.75 3.13
CA ILE A 243 -0.90 -3.55 4.16
C ILE A 243 0.16 -4.63 4.00
N PHE A 244 1.42 -4.21 3.93
CA PHE A 244 2.58 -5.08 3.77
C PHE A 244 3.62 -4.77 4.85
N ASP A 245 4.09 -5.80 5.54
CA ASP A 245 5.25 -5.75 6.43
C ASP A 245 6.48 -6.29 5.71
N LEU A 246 7.40 -5.38 5.40
CA LEU A 246 8.65 -5.65 4.70
C LEU A 246 9.77 -5.71 5.72
N LYS A 247 10.41 -6.88 5.82
CA LYS A 247 11.55 -7.10 6.70
C LYS A 247 12.82 -7.34 5.89
N TYR A 248 13.76 -6.41 6.01
CA TYR A 248 15.05 -6.51 5.35
C TYR A 248 15.87 -7.69 5.91
N SER A 249 16.53 -8.43 5.03
CA SER A 249 17.45 -9.51 5.38
C SER A 249 18.86 -9.20 4.91
N LYS A 250 19.80 -9.12 5.86
CA LYS A 250 21.24 -9.08 5.58
C LYS A 250 21.77 -10.41 5.01
N ARG A 251 21.08 -11.51 5.31
CA ARG A 251 21.53 -12.85 4.89
C ARG A 251 21.27 -13.03 3.40
N ILE A 252 22.23 -13.65 2.71
CA ILE A 252 22.11 -14.06 1.30
C ILE A 252 21.02 -15.13 1.11
N VAL A 253 20.57 -15.77 2.20
CA VAL A 253 19.44 -16.69 2.17
C VAL A 253 18.21 -15.91 1.72
N PHE A 254 17.69 -16.29 0.55
CA PHE A 254 16.49 -15.67 0.00
C PHE A 254 15.36 -15.77 1.04
N PRO A 255 14.68 -14.65 1.30
CA PRO A 255 13.54 -14.67 2.21
C PRO A 255 12.49 -15.67 1.73
N LYS A 256 11.77 -16.28 2.68
CA LYS A 256 10.71 -17.25 2.38
C LYS A 256 9.66 -16.57 1.50
N ARG A 257 9.45 -17.12 0.29
CA ARG A 257 8.50 -16.58 -0.67
C ARG A 257 7.07 -16.62 -0.12
N LEU A 258 6.31 -15.55 -0.30
CA LEU A 258 4.85 -15.62 -0.17
C LEU A 258 4.34 -16.59 -1.24
N SER A 259 3.74 -17.71 -0.82
CA SER A 259 3.32 -18.73 -1.79
C SER A 259 2.26 -18.17 -2.74
N LEU A 260 2.41 -18.41 -4.04
CA LEU A 260 1.40 -18.07 -5.05
C LEU A 260 0.03 -18.68 -4.70
N LYS A 261 0.02 -19.90 -4.14
CA LYS A 261 -1.19 -20.53 -3.60
C LYS A 261 -1.81 -19.68 -2.49
N SER A 262 -1.00 -19.18 -1.56
CA SER A 262 -1.47 -18.30 -0.48
C SER A 262 -2.05 -17.01 -1.06
N ILE A 263 -1.37 -16.36 -2.02
CA ILE A 263 -1.86 -15.14 -2.68
C ILE A 263 -3.24 -15.39 -3.32
N LEU A 264 -3.39 -16.46 -4.10
CA LEU A 264 -4.65 -16.83 -4.75
C LEU A 264 -5.75 -17.16 -3.72
N ASN A 265 -5.44 -17.92 -2.68
CA ASN A 265 -6.42 -18.31 -1.65
C ASN A 265 -6.73 -17.20 -0.64
N CYS A 266 -5.99 -16.09 -0.62
CA CYS A 266 -6.19 -15.03 0.36
C CYS A 266 -7.62 -14.44 0.28
N PRO A 267 -8.37 -14.33 1.39
CA PRO A 267 -9.70 -13.73 1.35
C PRO A 267 -9.63 -12.23 1.06
N LEU A 268 -10.54 -11.75 0.22
CA LEU A 268 -10.81 -10.32 0.03
C LEU A 268 -11.86 -9.88 1.07
N PHE A 269 -11.63 -8.76 1.75
CA PHE A 269 -12.59 -8.20 2.71
C PHE A 269 -13.24 -6.94 2.16
N GLN A 270 -14.50 -6.74 2.50
CA GLN A 270 -15.26 -5.53 2.21
C GLN A 270 -15.42 -4.71 3.48
N VAL A 271 -15.23 -3.40 3.36
CA VAL A 271 -15.55 -2.43 4.41
C VAL A 271 -16.77 -1.62 4.00
N TYR A 272 -17.77 -1.56 4.87
CA TYR A 272 -18.96 -0.75 4.68
C TYR A 272 -19.38 -0.09 6.00
N SER A 273 -19.49 1.24 5.99
CA SER A 273 -19.58 2.07 7.21
C SER A 273 -18.48 1.69 8.21
N ASP A 274 -18.83 0.97 9.27
CA ASP A 274 -17.97 0.64 10.42
C ASP A 274 -17.82 -0.89 10.59
N LYS A 275 -18.05 -1.66 9.52
CA LYS A 275 -17.97 -3.13 9.54
C LYS A 275 -17.00 -3.64 8.49
N VAL A 276 -16.29 -4.70 8.86
CA VAL A 276 -15.43 -5.47 7.97
C VAL A 276 -15.97 -6.88 7.84
N GLU A 277 -16.23 -7.33 6.61
CA GLU A 277 -16.72 -8.66 6.32
C GLU A 277 -15.90 -9.30 5.20
N ALA A 278 -15.78 -10.63 5.23
CA ALA A 278 -15.20 -11.34 4.10
C ALA A 278 -16.13 -11.24 2.89
N SER A 279 -15.57 -11.02 1.70
CA SER A 279 -16.34 -10.97 0.46
C SER A 279 -17.10 -12.30 0.27
N PRO A 280 -18.40 -12.25 -0.08
CA PRO A 280 -19.19 -13.46 -0.30
C PRO A 280 -18.75 -14.20 -1.57
N VAL A 281 -18.12 -13.49 -2.51
CA VAL A 281 -17.66 -14.01 -3.79
C VAL A 281 -16.21 -14.45 -3.65
N ARG A 282 -15.96 -15.76 -3.75
CA ARG A 282 -14.64 -16.37 -3.53
C ARG A 282 -14.24 -17.30 -4.68
N PRO A 283 -12.94 -17.36 -5.03
CA PRO A 283 -12.46 -18.34 -5.99
C PRO A 283 -12.53 -19.76 -5.40
N PRO A 284 -12.53 -20.80 -6.26
CA PRO A 284 -12.19 -22.15 -5.84
C PRO A 284 -10.84 -22.16 -5.11
N LEU A 285 -10.76 -22.84 -3.97
CA LEU A 285 -9.52 -22.98 -3.23
C LEU A 285 -8.62 -24.00 -3.92
N ILE A 286 -7.34 -23.64 -4.05
CA ILE A 286 -6.31 -24.60 -4.44
C ILE A 286 -6.02 -25.48 -3.23
N VAL A 287 -6.23 -26.80 -3.36
CA VAL A 287 -6.02 -27.80 -2.31
C VAL A 287 -4.69 -28.53 -2.56
N GLY A 288 -3.93 -28.86 -1.51
CA GLY A 288 -2.62 -29.54 -1.59
C GLY A 288 -1.39 -28.61 -1.58
N GLY A 289 -0.20 -29.16 -1.29
CA GLY A 289 1.08 -28.42 -1.20
C GLY A 289 1.45 -27.90 0.21
N VAL A 290 2.75 -27.69 0.47
CA VAL A 290 3.28 -27.18 1.75
C VAL A 290 2.83 -25.74 1.98
N GLU A 291 2.08 -25.48 3.05
CA GLU A 291 1.55 -24.14 3.34
C GLU A 291 2.62 -23.22 3.95
N SER A 292 2.95 -22.13 3.24
CA SER A 292 3.44 -20.90 3.86
C SER A 292 2.23 -19.98 4.10
N GLY A 293 1.52 -20.24 5.20
CA GLY A 293 0.26 -19.58 5.51
C GLY A 293 0.41 -18.08 5.79
N PHE A 294 -0.65 -17.34 5.50
CA PHE A 294 -0.88 -16.04 6.13
C PHE A 294 -0.99 -16.25 7.64
N PRO A 295 -0.35 -15.42 8.47
CA PRO A 295 -0.56 -15.50 9.91
C PRO A 295 -2.06 -15.33 10.19
N SER A 296 -2.62 -16.19 11.02
CA SER A 296 -4.00 -16.08 11.51
C SER A 296 -4.10 -14.90 12.47
N SER A 297 -3.97 -13.67 11.98
CA SER A 297 -4.20 -12.51 12.81
C SER A 297 -5.71 -12.40 13.07
N ARG A 298 -6.14 -12.90 14.23
CA ARG A 298 -7.03 -12.13 15.10
C ARG A 298 -6.22 -10.92 15.57
N ALA A 299 -6.13 -9.92 14.69
CA ALA A 299 -5.95 -8.53 15.08
C ALA A 299 -7.29 -7.89 14.73
#